data_AF-A0A0K8W7Q5-F1
#
_entry.id   AF-A0A0K8W7Q5-F1
#
_cell.length_a   1.000
_cell.length_b   1.000
_cell.length_c   1.000
_cell.angle_alpha   90.00
_cell.angle_beta   90.00
_cell.angle_gamma   90.00
#
_symmetry.space_group_name_H-M   'P 1'
#
loop_
_entity.id
_entity.type
_entity.pdbx_description
1 polymer ?
#
loop_
_entity_poly.entity_id
_entity_poly.type
_entity_poly.pdbx_seq_one_letter_code
_entity_poly.pdbx_strand_id
1 'polypeptide(L)'
;NQKIADKFLQTKHLPGAGAVDISLHNSLNSVKGSIYAPFIYQLADDEIIDGLKDQGVSDVYKFTNHTPLTEYSRVKCANCDGEHPSSFNACPKFVQSKEILKIKTIHKCSMREAINLYKSLMPSTPSPFSYANVT
;
A
#
# COMPACT_ATOMS: atom_id res chain seq x y z
N ASN A 1 -29.88 -18.69 -0.80
CA ASN A 1 -30.01 -17.80 0.38
C ASN A 1 -31.25 -16.91 0.39
N GLN A 2 -31.81 -16.50 -0.76
CA GLN A 2 -33.04 -15.70 -0.84
C GLN A 2 -34.23 -16.30 -0.04
N LYS A 3 -34.54 -17.58 -0.27
CA LYS A 3 -35.63 -18.29 0.44
C LYS A 3 -35.51 -18.26 1.98
N ILE A 4 -34.28 -18.22 2.50
CA ILE A 4 -34.02 -18.16 3.94
C ILE A 4 -34.21 -16.72 4.43
N ALA A 5 -33.70 -15.73 3.69
CA ALA A 5 -33.88 -14.31 3.99
C ALA A 5 -35.38 -13.92 4.00
N ASP A 6 -36.16 -14.41 3.03
CA ASP A 6 -37.60 -14.16 2.95
C ASP A 6 -38.34 -14.70 4.19
N LYS A 7 -37.92 -15.87 4.68
CA LYS A 7 -38.47 -16.46 5.91
C LYS A 7 -38.19 -15.57 7.13
N PHE A 8 -37.00 -14.97 7.21
CA PHE A 8 -36.67 -14.03 8.28
C PHE A 8 -37.50 -12.75 8.17
N LEU A 9 -37.62 -12.15 6.98
CA LEU A 9 -38.40 -10.91 6.77
C LEU A 9 -39.90 -11.09 7.09
N GLN A 10 -40.45 -12.29 6.89
CA GLN A 10 -41.85 -12.59 7.20
C GLN A 10 -42.09 -12.89 8.69
N THR A 11 -41.04 -13.13 9.48
CA THR A 11 -41.16 -13.54 10.88
C THR A 11 -41.39 -12.31 11.77
N LYS A 12 -42.62 -12.18 12.30
CA LYS A 12 -43.00 -11.10 13.23
C LYS A 12 -42.83 -11.46 14.70
N HIS A 13 -42.61 -12.74 15.00
CA HIS A 13 -42.53 -13.24 16.35
C HIS A 13 -41.50 -14.36 16.46
N LEU A 14 -40.53 -14.20 17.35
CA LEU A 14 -39.46 -15.16 17.59
C LEU A 14 -39.74 -15.94 18.89
N PRO A 15 -39.75 -17.29 18.85
CA PRO A 15 -40.02 -18.10 20.05
C PRO A 15 -38.97 -17.82 21.13
N GLY A 16 -39.43 -17.43 22.32
CA GLY A 16 -38.56 -17.08 23.45
C GLY A 16 -38.10 -15.62 23.52
N ALA A 17 -38.29 -14.81 22.47
CA ALA A 17 -37.86 -13.41 22.44
C ALA A 17 -38.99 -12.39 22.13
N GLY A 18 -40.18 -12.87 21.71
CA GLY A 18 -41.35 -12.02 21.50
C GLY A 18 -41.46 -11.46 20.08
N ALA A 19 -42.18 -10.33 19.93
CA ALA A 19 -42.35 -9.67 18.64
C ALA A 19 -41.03 -9.05 18.15
N VAL A 20 -40.74 -9.19 16.86
CA VAL A 20 -39.50 -8.70 16.23
C VAL A 20 -39.81 -7.96 14.94
N ASP A 21 -39.00 -6.95 14.64
CA ASP A 21 -38.98 -6.23 13.37
C ASP A 21 -37.63 -6.50 12.68
N ILE A 22 -37.67 -7.04 11.46
CA ILE A 22 -36.49 -7.54 10.75
C ILE A 22 -36.41 -6.83 9.41
N SER A 23 -35.33 -6.09 9.20
CA SER A 23 -35.00 -5.40 7.95
C SER A 23 -33.67 -5.88 7.38
N LEU A 24 -33.56 -5.91 6.05
CA LEU A 24 -32.27 -6.18 5.39
C LEU A 24 -31.26 -5.07 5.71
N HIS A 25 -30.02 -5.47 6.00
CA HIS A 25 -28.94 -4.51 6.20
C HIS A 25 -28.56 -3.82 4.88
N ASN A 26 -28.44 -2.50 4.90
CA ASN A 26 -28.19 -1.70 3.69
C ASN A 26 -26.82 -1.96 3.03
N SER A 27 -25.83 -2.46 3.76
CA SER A 27 -24.44 -2.59 3.26
C SER A 27 -23.79 -3.97 3.40
N LEU A 28 -24.47 -4.96 4.00
CA LEU A 28 -23.89 -6.30 4.25
C LEU A 28 -24.46 -7.39 3.35
N ASN A 29 -25.29 -7.02 2.37
CA ASN A 29 -25.91 -7.94 1.41
C ASN A 29 -25.18 -7.97 0.06
N SER A 30 -23.95 -7.46 -0.02
CA SER A 30 -23.15 -7.38 -1.24
C SER A 30 -21.92 -8.29 -1.18
N VAL A 31 -21.59 -8.97 -2.29
CA VAL A 31 -20.29 -9.63 -2.48
C VAL A 31 -19.41 -8.69 -3.31
N LYS A 32 -18.20 -8.41 -2.82
CA LYS A 32 -17.22 -7.56 -3.53
C LYS A 32 -16.20 -8.45 -4.24
N GLY A 33 -15.89 -8.11 -5.49
CA GLY A 33 -14.86 -8.76 -6.30
C GLY A 33 -13.97 -7.73 -6.98
N SER A 34 -12.77 -8.12 -7.39
CA SER A 34 -11.85 -7.28 -8.15
C SER A 34 -11.45 -7.98 -9.44
N ILE A 35 -11.49 -7.26 -10.55
CA ILE A 35 -11.09 -7.75 -11.87
C ILE A 35 -10.04 -6.82 -12.46
N TYR A 36 -9.14 -7.37 -13.27
CA TYR A 36 -8.21 -6.58 -14.07
C TYR A 36 -8.73 -6.48 -15.50
N ALA A 37 -9.08 -5.27 -15.93
CA ALA A 37 -9.62 -5.01 -17.26
C ALA A 37 -9.14 -3.65 -17.80
N PRO A 38 -8.02 -3.61 -18.56
CA PRO A 38 -7.42 -2.35 -19.02
C PRO A 38 -8.31 -1.60 -20.03
N PHE A 39 -9.17 -2.28 -20.76
CA PHE A 39 -10.07 -1.69 -21.76
C PHE A 39 -11.34 -1.09 -21.15
N ILE A 40 -11.80 -1.62 -20.01
CA ILE A 40 -13.02 -1.16 -19.31
C ILE A 40 -12.74 0.11 -18.49
N TYR A 41 -11.47 0.40 -18.20
CA TYR A 41 -11.06 1.59 -17.46
C TYR A 41 -11.53 2.91 -18.10
N GLN A 42 -11.62 2.95 -19.43
CA GLN A 42 -11.99 4.15 -20.20
C GLN A 42 -13.52 4.39 -20.28
N LEU A 43 -14.34 3.40 -19.91
CA LEU A 43 -15.81 3.50 -19.94
C LEU A 43 -16.33 4.27 -18.73
N ALA A 44 -17.51 4.86 -18.80
CA ALA A 44 -18.14 5.46 -17.61
C ALA A 44 -18.62 4.37 -16.63
N ASP A 45 -18.67 4.67 -15.33
CA ASP A 45 -19.09 3.69 -14.32
C ASP A 45 -20.52 3.18 -14.57
N ASP A 46 -21.42 4.07 -15.03
CA ASP A 46 -22.79 3.74 -15.41
C ASP A 46 -22.87 2.74 -16.59
N GLU A 47 -21.99 2.89 -17.59
CA GLU A 47 -21.93 1.97 -18.73
C GLU A 47 -21.45 0.57 -18.31
N ILE A 48 -20.54 0.53 -17.34
CA ILE A 48 -20.03 -0.73 -16.79
C ILE A 48 -21.13 -1.43 -15.97
N ILE A 49 -21.87 -0.66 -15.16
CA ILE A 49 -23.00 -1.19 -14.39
C ILE A 49 -24.09 -1.71 -15.33
N ASP A 50 -24.46 -0.96 -16.36
CA ASP A 50 -25.49 -1.38 -17.32
C ASP A 50 -25.07 -2.65 -18.08
N GLY A 51 -23.83 -2.70 -18.59
CA GLY A 51 -23.30 -3.86 -19.31
C GLY A 51 -23.12 -5.13 -18.46
N LEU A 52 -22.99 -4.99 -17.14
CA LEU A 52 -22.84 -6.11 -16.20
C LEU A 52 -24.08 -6.38 -15.35
N LYS A 53 -25.19 -5.67 -15.62
CA LYS A 53 -26.44 -5.78 -14.87
C LYS A 53 -27.00 -7.19 -14.85
N ASP A 54 -26.87 -7.92 -15.96
CA ASP A 54 -27.31 -9.32 -16.07
C ASP A 54 -26.54 -10.27 -15.14
N GLN A 55 -25.33 -9.89 -14.73
CA GLN A 55 -24.54 -10.63 -13.74
C GLN A 55 -24.84 -10.19 -12.29
N GLY A 56 -25.80 -9.30 -12.10
CA GLY A 56 -26.19 -8.79 -10.79
C GLY A 56 -25.23 -7.76 -10.20
N VAL A 57 -24.41 -7.10 -11.03
CA VAL A 57 -23.54 -6.02 -10.58
C VAL A 57 -24.37 -4.78 -10.29
N SER A 58 -24.26 -4.27 -9.06
CA SER A 58 -25.00 -3.09 -8.60
C SER A 58 -24.13 -1.87 -8.36
N ASP A 59 -22.81 -2.06 -8.25
CA ASP A 59 -21.86 -1.00 -7.91
C ASP A 59 -20.47 -1.34 -8.46
N VAL A 60 -19.74 -0.32 -8.91
CA VAL A 60 -18.40 -0.46 -9.51
C VAL A 60 -17.49 0.64 -8.95
N TYR A 61 -16.27 0.27 -8.60
CA TYR A 61 -15.25 1.20 -8.14
C TYR A 61 -13.93 0.92 -8.86
N LYS A 62 -13.43 1.92 -9.60
CA LYS A 62 -12.12 1.87 -10.23
C LYS A 62 -11.06 2.31 -9.24
N PHE A 63 -10.05 1.48 -9.03
CA PHE A 63 -8.87 1.82 -8.25
C PHE A 63 -7.62 1.59 -9.07
N THR A 64 -6.66 2.48 -8.91
CA THR A 64 -5.31 2.30 -9.43
C THR A 64 -4.42 1.85 -8.27
N ASN A 65 -3.71 0.73 -8.44
CA ASN A 65 -2.67 0.32 -7.48
C ASN A 65 -1.50 1.32 -7.43
N HIS A 66 -1.44 2.24 -8.40
CA HIS A 66 -0.58 3.40 -8.38
C HIS A 66 -1.41 4.61 -7.98
N THR A 67 -0.94 5.34 -6.97
CA THR A 67 -1.50 6.61 -6.51
C THR A 67 -1.88 7.45 -7.74
N PRO A 68 -3.11 7.99 -7.81
CA PRO A 68 -3.49 8.85 -8.94
C PRO A 68 -2.44 9.95 -9.09
N LEU A 69 -2.09 10.27 -10.33
CA LEU A 69 -1.10 11.30 -10.70
C LEU A 69 -1.58 12.72 -10.34
N THR A 70 -2.39 12.87 -9.29
CA THR A 70 -2.62 14.14 -8.60
C THR A 70 -1.29 14.53 -7.95
N GLU A 71 -0.52 15.30 -8.70
CA GLU A 71 0.45 16.33 -8.30
C GLU A 71 0.75 16.48 -6.79
N TYR A 72 1.28 15.43 -6.15
CA TYR A 72 2.20 15.44 -5.00
C TYR A 72 2.44 13.99 -4.54
N SER A 73 2.88 13.13 -5.46
CA SER A 73 3.65 11.96 -5.02
C SER A 73 4.91 12.53 -4.37
N ARG A 74 4.97 12.56 -3.03
CA ARG A 74 6.22 12.85 -2.31
C ARG A 74 7.14 11.69 -2.61
N VAL A 75 7.85 11.77 -3.73
CA VAL A 75 8.84 10.78 -4.11
C VAL A 75 9.93 10.84 -3.06
N LYS A 76 9.84 9.94 -2.09
CA LYS A 76 10.72 9.88 -0.93
C LYS A 76 11.60 8.65 -1.04
N CYS A 77 12.89 8.82 -0.83
CA CYS A 77 13.83 7.72 -0.88
C CYS A 77 13.69 6.87 0.37
N ALA A 78 13.44 5.57 0.21
CA ALA A 78 13.38 4.65 1.35
C ALA A 78 14.74 4.45 2.05
N ASN A 79 15.85 4.87 1.43
CA ASN A 79 17.20 4.66 1.95
C ASN A 79 17.76 5.86 2.73
N CYS A 80 17.43 7.08 2.30
CA CYS A 80 17.97 8.32 2.89
C CYS A 80 16.92 9.37 3.24
N ASP A 81 15.63 9.06 3.06
CA ASP A 81 14.49 9.95 3.32
C ASP A 81 14.43 11.24 2.47
N GLY A 82 15.31 11.39 1.47
CA GLY A 82 15.37 12.56 0.58
C GLY A 82 14.25 12.61 -0.46
N GLU A 83 14.04 13.79 -1.06
CA GLU A 83 13.03 14.08 -2.10
C GLU A 83 13.43 13.55 -3.49
N HIS A 84 13.68 12.24 -3.57
CA HIS A 84 13.99 11.54 -4.81
C HIS A 84 13.59 10.06 -4.71
N PRO A 85 13.43 9.34 -5.84
CA PRO A 85 13.06 7.92 -5.78
C PRO A 85 14.22 7.08 -5.25
N SER A 86 13.92 5.88 -4.75
CA SER A 86 14.94 4.92 -4.29
C SER A 86 15.90 4.49 -5.40
N SER A 87 15.52 4.63 -6.67
CA SER A 87 16.35 4.35 -7.85
C SER A 87 17.32 5.49 -8.21
N PHE A 88 17.25 6.64 -7.53
CA PHE A 88 18.13 7.78 -7.82
C PHE A 88 19.59 7.45 -7.50
N ASN A 89 20.43 7.47 -8.53
CA ASN A 89 21.84 7.05 -8.47
C ASN A 89 22.76 8.02 -7.70
N ALA A 90 22.32 9.24 -7.43
CA ALA A 90 23.04 10.22 -6.61
C ALA A 90 22.55 10.25 -5.15
N CYS A 91 21.72 9.29 -4.74
CA CYS A 91 21.35 9.11 -3.32
C CYS A 91 22.62 8.95 -2.45
N PRO A 92 22.83 9.77 -1.40
CA PRO A 92 24.03 9.72 -0.56
C PRO A 92 24.29 8.34 0.05
N LYS A 93 23.22 7.64 0.45
CA LYS A 93 23.30 6.28 1.00
C LYS A 93 23.69 5.25 -0.06
N PHE A 94 23.14 5.36 -1.27
CA PHE A 94 23.53 4.51 -2.39
C PHE A 94 25.00 4.71 -2.77
N VAL A 95 25.44 5.97 -2.88
CA VAL A 95 26.85 6.31 -3.18
C VAL A 95 27.78 5.76 -2.10
N GLN A 96 27.43 5.94 -0.82
CA GLN A 96 28.17 5.37 0.30
C GLN A 96 28.30 3.84 0.19
N SER A 97 27.18 3.13 -0.02
CA SER A 97 27.20 1.67 -0.18
C SER A 97 28.04 1.22 -1.38
N LYS A 98 27.97 1.95 -2.49
CA LYS A 98 28.76 1.68 -3.70
C LYS A 98 30.27 1.82 -3.44
N GLU A 99 30.69 2.86 -2.73
CA GLU A 99 32.10 3.03 -2.37
C GLU A 99 32.57 1.97 -1.36
N ILE A 100 31.75 1.59 -0.39
CA ILE A 100 32.09 0.49 0.54
C ILE A 100 32.25 -0.84 -0.21
N LEU A 101 31.36 -1.14 -1.15
CA LEU A 101 31.47 -2.33 -2.01
C LEU A 101 32.73 -2.30 -2.88
N LYS A 102 33.10 -1.13 -3.39
CA LYS A 102 34.34 -0.93 -4.14
C LYS A 102 35.57 -1.21 -3.26
N ILE A 103 35.61 -0.68 -2.03
CA ILE A 103 36.68 -0.96 -1.06
C ILE A 103 36.78 -2.46 -0.77
N LYS A 104 35.65 -3.11 -0.50
CA LYS A 104 35.58 -4.55 -0.23
C LYS A 104 36.20 -5.37 -1.37
N THR A 105 35.87 -5.03 -2.61
CA THR A 105 36.36 -5.74 -3.80
C THR A 105 37.85 -5.48 -4.04
N ILE A 106 38.31 -4.23 -3.91
CA ILE A 106 39.70 -3.85 -4.16
C ILE A 106 40.65 -4.39 -3.08
N HIS A 107 40.26 -4.25 -1.81
CA HIS A 107 41.10 -4.65 -0.66
C HIS A 107 40.88 -6.11 -0.24
N LYS A 108 39.96 -6.83 -0.89
CA LYS A 108 39.60 -8.23 -0.57
C LYS A 108 39.36 -8.46 0.93
N CYS A 109 38.70 -7.51 1.58
CA CYS A 109 38.44 -7.53 3.01
C CYS A 109 36.97 -7.86 3.33
N SER A 110 36.68 -8.12 4.60
CA SER A 110 35.30 -8.32 5.07
C SER A 110 34.48 -7.03 4.93
N MET A 111 33.15 -7.16 4.92
CA MET A 111 32.25 -5.99 4.90
C MET A 111 32.53 -5.02 6.07
N ARG A 112 32.84 -5.55 7.25
CA ARG A 112 33.11 -4.73 8.45
C ARG A 112 34.40 -3.94 8.30
N GLU A 113 35.45 -4.57 7.78
CA GLU A 113 36.72 -3.91 7.50
C GLU A 113 36.57 -2.84 6.41
N ALA A 114 35.83 -3.14 5.33
CA ALA A 114 35.53 -2.15 4.28
C ALA A 114 34.78 -0.92 4.83
N ILE A 115 33.81 -1.12 5.74
CA ILE A 115 33.11 -0.02 6.42
C ILE A 115 34.07 0.79 7.30
N ASN A 116 34.95 0.12 8.04
CA ASN A 116 35.93 0.80 8.90
C ASN A 116 36.92 1.62 8.08
N LEU A 117 37.40 1.08 6.95
CA LEU A 117 38.27 1.79 6.00
C LEU A 117 37.55 3.00 5.37
N TYR A 118 36.29 2.83 4.96
CA TYR A 118 35.47 3.94 4.47
C TYR A 118 35.33 5.05 5.52
N LYS A 119 35.06 4.69 6.78
CA LYS A 119 34.97 5.64 7.91
C LYS A 119 36.30 6.31 8.24
N SER A 120 37.43 5.64 8.09
CA SER A 120 38.74 6.26 8.30
C SER A 120 39.12 7.25 7.19
N LEU A 121 38.62 7.02 5.96
CA LEU A 121 38.86 7.90 4.81
C LEU A 121 37.94 9.12 4.80
N MET A 122 36.75 9.00 5.39
CA MET A 122 35.74 10.07 5.46
C MET A 122 35.53 10.47 6.92
N PRO A 123 36.18 11.53 7.44
CA PRO A 123 35.92 12.01 8.78
C PRO A 123 34.45 12.40 8.91
N SER A 124 33.75 11.73 9.82
CA SER A 124 32.32 11.89 10.05
C SER A 124 31.95 13.34 10.36
N THR A 125 31.02 13.90 9.60
CA THR A 125 30.14 14.96 10.11
C THR A 125 29.44 14.44 11.37
N PRO A 126 29.44 15.18 12.49
CA PRO A 126 28.81 14.71 13.73
C PRO A 126 27.32 14.46 13.47
N SER A 127 26.87 13.27 13.88
CA SER A 127 25.45 12.92 13.97
C SER A 127 24.75 13.92 14.90
N PRO A 128 23.67 14.60 14.48
CA PRO A 128 22.89 15.47 15.36
C PRO A 128 22.16 14.72 16.49
N PHE A 129 22.20 13.38 16.51
CA PHE A 129 21.41 12.53 17.41
C PHE A 129 22.27 11.56 18.24
N SER A 130 23.46 11.98 18.68
CA SER A 130 24.21 11.20 19.66
C SER A 130 23.73 11.51 21.08
N TYR A 131 23.03 10.57 21.72
CA TYR A 131 22.59 10.66 23.13
C TYR A 131 23.73 10.43 24.15
N ALA A 132 24.98 10.41 23.71
CA ALA A 132 26.13 10.02 24.55
C ALA A 132 26.56 11.07 25.59
N ASN A 133 25.93 12.24 25.66
CA ASN A 133 26.31 13.33 26.57
C ASN A 133 25.12 13.82 27.42
N VAL A 134 24.40 12.91 28.07
CA VAL A 134 23.52 13.30 29.19
C VAL A 134 24.21 12.86 30.48
N THR A 135 24.96 13.79 31.06
CA THR A 135 25.46 13.77 32.45
C THR A 135 24.70 14.80 33.26
#